data_AF-M3BE80-F1
#
_entry.id   AF-M3BE80-F1
#
_cell.length_a   1.000
_cell.length_b   1.000
_cell.length_c   1.000
_cell.angle_alpha   90.00
_cell.angle_beta   90.00
_cell.angle_gamma   90.00
#
_symmetry.space_group_name_H-M   'P 1'
#
loop_
_entity.id
_entity.type
_entity.pdbx_description
1 polymer ?
#
loop_
_entity_poly.entity_id
_entity_poly.type
_entity_poly.pdbx_seq_one_letter_code
_entity_poly.pdbx_strand_id
1 'polypeptide(L)'
;MLTRRVDPRDIVWEEDRAVYRVYFWDTRSRQSHEYEVTDGDVDEVLGWARDRAAGQGWAYTVYAKVGGQGDGPGLVRLCGVVGDPFA
;
A
#
# COMPACT_ATOMS: atom_id res chain seq x y z
N MET A 1 8.40 12.34 13.19
CA MET A 1 9.15 11.08 12.99
C MET A 1 10.07 10.89 14.19
N LEU A 2 9.98 9.75 14.87
CA LEU A 2 10.91 9.35 15.93
C LEU A 2 11.79 8.23 15.41
N THR A 3 13.07 8.20 15.78
CA THR A 3 14.02 7.21 15.30
C THR A 3 14.78 6.58 16.47
N ARG A 4 15.09 5.28 16.34
CA ARG A 4 15.97 4.54 17.26
C ARG A 4 16.86 3.59 16.46
N ARG A 5 18.02 3.23 17.02
CA ARG A 5 18.83 2.13 16.49
C ARG A 5 18.16 0.79 16.80
N VAL A 6 18.34 -0.17 15.90
CA VAL A 6 17.82 -1.54 16.01
C VAL A 6 18.96 -2.52 15.69
N ASP A 7 18.91 -3.73 16.25
CA ASP A 7 19.77 -4.85 15.84
C ASP A 7 18.93 -5.70 14.87
N PRO A 8 19.36 -5.93 13.62
CA PRO A 8 18.59 -6.73 12.67
C PRO A 8 18.31 -8.16 13.15
N ARG A 9 18.99 -8.64 14.19
CA ARG A 9 18.69 -9.93 14.84
C ARG A 9 17.39 -9.93 15.66
N ASP A 10 16.68 -8.80 15.76
CA ASP A 10 15.39 -8.70 16.45
C ASP A 10 14.18 -9.17 15.61
N ILE A 11 14.39 -9.52 14.34
CA ILE A 11 13.37 -10.06 13.43
C ILE A 11 13.49 -11.58 13.27
N VAL A 12 12.35 -12.23 13.01
CA VAL A 12 12.26 -13.69 12.85
C VAL A 12 11.89 -14.14 11.43
N TRP A 13 11.51 -13.20 10.56
CA TRP A 13 11.20 -13.45 9.16
C TRP A 13 11.39 -12.17 8.33
N GLU A 14 11.65 -12.35 7.04
CA GLU A 14 11.71 -11.29 6.03
C GLU A 14 11.09 -11.81 4.73
N GLU A 15 10.60 -10.90 3.89
CA GLU A 15 10.06 -11.20 2.57
C GLU A 15 10.66 -10.21 1.56
N ASP A 16 11.50 -10.71 0.66
CA ASP A 16 12.19 -9.87 -0.33
C ASP A 16 11.24 -9.35 -1.41
N ARG A 17 10.11 -10.02 -1.62
CA ARG A 17 9.14 -9.71 -2.67
C ARG A 17 7.77 -9.42 -2.07
N ALA A 18 7.55 -8.16 -1.74
CA ALA A 18 6.24 -7.72 -1.30
C ALA A 18 5.22 -7.75 -2.46
N VAL A 19 3.99 -8.14 -2.13
CA VAL A 19 2.82 -7.91 -2.97
C VAL A 19 2.12 -6.67 -2.46
N TYR A 20 1.78 -5.74 -3.34
CA TYR A 20 1.11 -4.50 -2.97
C TYR A 20 -0.35 -4.49 -3.41
N ARG A 21 -1.19 -3.80 -2.66
CA ARG A 21 -2.54 -3.41 -3.06
C ARG A 21 -2.58 -1.90 -3.24
N VAL A 22 -3.03 -1.46 -4.40
CA VAL A 22 -3.19 -0.03 -4.71
C VAL A 22 -4.64 0.21 -5.09
N TYR A 23 -5.29 1.07 -4.32
CA TYR A 23 -6.68 1.46 -4.53
C TYR A 23 -6.72 2.93 -4.89
N PHE A 24 -7.37 3.25 -6.00
CA PHE A 24 -7.69 4.61 -6.39
C PHE A 24 -9.15 4.89 -6.12
N TRP A 25 -9.44 6.10 -5.68
CA TRP A 25 -10.76 6.54 -5.25
C TRP A 25 -11.19 7.73 -6.09
N ASP A 26 -12.13 7.49 -6.99
CA ASP A 26 -12.85 8.55 -7.67
C ASP A 26 -13.98 9.02 -6.75
N THR A 27 -13.71 10.03 -5.94
CA THR A 27 -14.68 10.57 -5.00
C THR A 27 -15.83 11.30 -5.70
N ARG A 28 -15.65 11.76 -6.94
CA ARG A 28 -16.70 12.44 -7.72
C ARG A 28 -17.74 11.45 -8.21
N SER A 29 -17.30 10.30 -8.71
CA SER A 29 -18.18 9.25 -9.22
C SER A 29 -18.49 8.16 -8.20
N ARG A 30 -17.89 8.22 -7.00
CA ARG A 30 -17.99 7.20 -5.93
C ARG A 30 -17.60 5.80 -6.42
N GLN A 31 -16.51 5.72 -7.16
CA GLN A 31 -15.97 4.47 -7.70
C GLN A 31 -14.54 4.21 -7.20
N SER A 32 -14.19 2.92 -7.12
CA SER A 32 -12.83 2.45 -6.82
C SER A 32 -12.21 1.79 -8.04
N HIS A 33 -10.88 1.90 -8.15
CA HIS A 33 -10.08 1.12 -9.08
C HIS A 33 -8.96 0.42 -8.33
N GLU A 34 -8.96 -0.91 -8.38
CA GLU A 34 -8.21 -1.75 -7.45
C GLU A 34 -7.18 -2.60 -8.20
N TYR A 35 -5.95 -2.58 -7.72
CA TYR A 35 -4.82 -3.26 -8.35
C TYR A 35 -4.05 -4.08 -7.32
N GLU A 36 -3.63 -5.28 -7.72
CA GLU A 36 -2.56 -6.03 -7.06
C GLU A 36 -1.29 -5.86 -7.90
N VAL A 37 -0.20 -5.45 -7.26
CA VAL A 37 1.10 -5.28 -7.90
C VAL A 37 2.05 -6.32 -7.32
N THR A 38 2.60 -7.16 -8.20
CA THR A 38 3.59 -8.18 -7.90
C THR A 38 4.94 -7.75 -8.49
N ASP A 39 6.05 -8.12 -7.85
CA ASP A 39 7.42 -7.86 -8.33
C ASP A 39 7.80 -6.38 -8.53
N GLY A 40 7.14 -5.44 -7.84
CA GLY A 40 7.49 -4.01 -7.86
C GLY A 40 8.36 -3.58 -6.68
N ASP A 41 9.32 -2.69 -6.92
CA ASP A 41 9.98 -1.97 -5.82
C ASP A 41 9.00 -0.98 -5.16
N VAL A 42 9.12 -0.77 -3.85
CA VAL A 42 8.21 0.14 -3.13
C VAL A 42 8.22 1.55 -3.72
N ASP A 43 9.37 2.08 -4.12
CA ASP A 43 9.48 3.43 -4.66
C ASP A 43 8.81 3.53 -6.05
N GLU A 44 8.90 2.47 -6.85
CA GLU A 44 8.22 2.37 -8.14
C GLU A 44 6.70 2.35 -7.97
N VAL A 45 6.20 1.52 -7.05
CA VAL A 45 4.76 1.41 -6.77
C VAL A 45 4.20 2.75 -6.25
N LEU A 46 4.92 3.41 -5.35
CA LEU A 46 4.52 4.71 -4.80
C LEU A 46 4.54 5.81 -5.88
N GLY A 47 5.56 5.83 -6.74
CA GLY A 47 5.65 6.78 -7.87
C GLY A 47 4.50 6.59 -8.85
N TRP A 48 4.28 5.36 -9.31
CA TRP A 48 3.19 5.01 -10.21
C TRP A 48 1.82 5.40 -9.64
N ALA A 49 1.56 5.08 -8.37
CA ALA A 49 0.30 5.40 -7.72
C ALA A 49 0.07 6.92 -7.64
N ARG A 50 1.10 7.68 -7.26
CA ARG A 50 1.01 9.14 -7.21
C ARG A 50 0.70 9.74 -8.58
N ASP A 51 1.43 9.33 -9.62
CA ASP A 51 1.29 9.90 -10.96
C ASP A 51 -0.08 9.57 -11.57
N ARG A 52 -0.54 8.32 -11.40
CA ARG A 52 -1.85 7.89 -11.87
C ARG A 52 -2.99 8.62 -11.16
N ALA A 53 -2.92 8.77 -9.84
CA ALA A 53 -3.93 9.49 -9.07
C ALA A 53 -3.98 10.97 -9.47
N ALA A 54 -2.83 11.62 -9.62
CA ALA A 54 -2.73 13.01 -10.06
C ALA A 54 -3.32 13.22 -11.47
N GLY A 55 -3.05 12.31 -12.41
CA GLY A 55 -3.56 12.39 -13.78
C GLY A 55 -5.09 12.27 -13.87
N GLN A 56 -5.74 11.63 -12.90
CA GLN A 56 -7.20 11.44 -12.87
C GLN A 56 -7.92 12.38 -11.88
N GLY A 57 -7.16 13.10 -11.03
CA GLY A 57 -7.73 13.85 -9.91
C GLY A 57 -8.36 12.95 -8.84
N TRP A 58 -7.85 11.74 -8.68
CA TRP A 58 -8.32 10.75 -7.70
C TRP A 58 -7.49 10.79 -6.42
N ALA A 59 -8.07 10.29 -5.32
CA ALA A 59 -7.31 9.92 -4.15
C ALA A 59 -6.77 8.49 -4.32
N TYR A 60 -5.81 8.07 -3.49
CA TYR A 60 -5.31 6.70 -3.51
C TYR A 60 -4.85 6.23 -2.13
N THR A 61 -4.77 4.91 -1.97
CA THR A 61 -4.16 4.25 -0.81
C THR A 61 -3.30 3.08 -1.28
N VAL A 62 -2.09 2.95 -0.73
CA VAL A 62 -1.16 1.84 -1.01
C VAL A 62 -0.96 1.02 0.25
N TYR A 63 -1.05 -0.29 0.10
CA TYR A 63 -0.81 -1.28 1.14
C TYR A 63 0.25 -2.29 0.71
N ALA A 64 1.08 -2.75 1.64
CA ALA A 64 1.78 -4.02 1.52
C ALA A 64 0.88 -5.14 2.04
N LYS A 65 0.76 -6.23 1.29
CA LYS A 65 0.09 -7.45 1.72
C LYS A 65 1.06 -8.24 2.62
N VAL A 66 0.59 -8.64 3.80
CA VAL A 66 1.39 -9.37 4.79
C VAL A 66 0.66 -10.63 5.24
N GLY A 67 1.40 -11.71 5.48
CA GLY A 67 0.90 -12.91 6.16
C GLY A 67 0.01 -13.86 5.34
N GLY A 68 0.06 -15.14 5.73
CA GLY A 68 -0.63 -16.26 5.10
C GLY A 68 -0.70 -17.53 5.96
N GLN A 69 -0.61 -17.45 7.30
CA GLN A 69 -0.88 -18.61 8.17
C GLN A 69 -1.66 -18.21 9.43
N GLY A 70 -2.78 -18.89 9.67
CA GLY A 70 -3.73 -18.66 10.76
C GLY A 70 -4.96 -17.86 10.33
N ASP A 71 -4.78 -16.56 10.10
CA ASP A 71 -5.88 -15.59 9.96
C ASP A 71 -6.13 -15.09 8.50
N GLY A 72 -5.40 -15.64 7.52
CA GLY A 72 -5.45 -15.18 6.13
C GLY A 72 -4.58 -13.93 5.85
N PRO A 73 -4.64 -13.37 4.63
CA PRO A 73 -3.81 -12.23 4.25
C PRO A 73 -4.27 -10.92 4.90
N GLY A 74 -3.32 -10.17 5.45
CA GLY A 74 -3.49 -8.83 6.00
C GLY A 74 -2.90 -7.74 5.10
N LEU A 75 -3.15 -6.48 5.48
CA LEU A 75 -2.64 -5.31 4.78
C LEU A 75 -2.01 -4.31 5.76
N VAL A 76 -0.80 -3.85 5.45
CA VAL A 76 -0.12 -2.75 6.14
C VAL A 76 -0.16 -1.53 5.24
N ARG A 77 -0.77 -0.44 5.70
CA ARG A 77 -0.85 0.80 4.92
C ARG A 77 0.52 1.46 4.84
N LEU A 78 0.95 1.77 3.62
CA LEU A 78 2.21 2.46 3.34
C LEU A 78 1.98 3.97 3.18
N CYS A 79 0.98 4.35 2.37
CA CYS A 79 0.68 5.76 2.13
C CYS A 79 -0.77 5.99 1.66
N GLY A 80 -1.10 7.26 1.42
CA GLY A 80 -2.40 7.66 0.88
C GLY A 80 -3.46 7.92 1.96
N VAL A 81 -4.72 8.01 1.53
CA VAL A 81 -5.85 8.36 2.40
C VAL A 81 -6.11 7.29 3.46
N VAL A 82 -6.61 7.74 4.62
CA VAL A 82 -6.91 6.91 5.79
C VAL A 82 -8.42 6.92 6.03
N GLY A 83 -8.99 5.76 6.34
CA GLY A 83 -10.42 5.63 6.60
C GLY A 83 -11.24 5.44 5.32
N ASP A 84 -12.54 5.70 5.41
CA ASP A 84 -13.45 5.63 4.27
C ASP A 84 -13.24 6.84 3.33
N PRO A 85 -12.78 6.62 2.09
CA PRO A 85 -12.55 7.70 1.12
C PRO A 85 -13.83 8.31 0.55
N PHE A 86 -15.00 7.73 0.83
CA PHE A 86 -16.31 8.22 0.38
C PHE A 86 -17.17 8.83 1.51
N ALA A 87 -16.64 8.90 2.74
CA ALA A 87 -17.32 9.47 3.89
C ALA A 87 -17.33 11.00 3.91
#